data_AF-A0AAW2J507-F1
#
_entry.id   AF-A0AAW2J507-F1
#
_cell.length_a   1.000
_cell.length_b   1.000
_cell.length_c   1.000
_cell.angle_alpha   90.00
_cell.angle_beta   90.00
_cell.angle_gamma   90.00
#
_symmetry.space_group_name_H-M   'P 1'
#
loop_
_entity.id
_entity.type
_entity.pdbx_description
1 polymer ?
#
loop_
_entity_poly.entity_id
_entity_poly.type
_entity_poly.pdbx_seq_one_letter_code
_entity_poly.pdbx_strand_id
1 'polypeptide(L)'
;DDMQCAEAYFEFLCEWLVDHCYDDMELMAKFIDKTALQRLEVVAQSKFPRVGEAVAILEEAAKVKKFENKVEWGIDLASEHER
;
A
#
# COMPACT_ATOMS: atom_id res chain seq x y z
N ASP A 1 -0.79 -19.35 -3.58
CA ASP A 1 -0.69 -19.67 -2.14
C ASP A 1 0.08 -18.60 -1.40
N ASP A 2 1.37 -18.37 -1.69
CA ASP A 2 2.19 -17.35 -0.97
C ASP A 2 1.56 -15.95 -0.94
N MET A 3 1.17 -15.41 -2.10
CA MET A 3 0.52 -14.09 -2.17
C MET A 3 -0.80 -14.02 -1.38
N GLN A 4 -1.56 -15.11 -1.31
CA GLN A 4 -2.81 -15.18 -0.55
C GLN A 4 -2.55 -15.26 0.95
N CYS A 5 -1.52 -16.01 1.34
CA CYS A 5 -1.08 -16.10 2.73
C CYS A 5 -0.60 -14.73 3.23
N ALA A 6 0.21 -14.03 2.43
CA ALA A 6 0.69 -12.69 2.76
C ALA A 6 -0.46 -11.67 2.90
N GLU A 7 -1.41 -11.69 1.96
CA GLU A 7 -2.62 -10.85 1.99
C GLU A 7 -3.43 -11.10 3.27
N ALA A 8 -3.83 -12.35 3.52
CA ALA A 8 -4.62 -12.72 4.70
C ALA A 8 -3.89 -12.45 6.02
N TYR A 9 -2.57 -12.64 6.07
CA TYR A 9 -1.76 -12.33 7.24
C TYR A 9 -1.77 -10.83 7.54
N PHE A 10 -1.62 -9.99 6.51
CA PHE A 10 -1.56 -8.55 6.70
C PHE A 10 -2.93 -7.95 7.06
N GLU A 11 -4.01 -8.41 6.41
CA GLU A 11 -5.39 -8.07 6.78
C GLU A 11 -5.66 -8.38 8.26
N PHE A 12 -5.33 -9.61 8.70
CA PHE A 12 -5.48 -10.02 10.09
C PHE A 12 -4.72 -9.12 11.07
N LEU A 13 -3.49 -8.74 10.75
CA LEU A 13 -2.71 -7.82 11.60
C LEU A 13 -3.36 -6.44 11.71
N CYS A 14 -3.90 -5.91 10.62
CA CYS A 14 -4.60 -4.62 10.62
C CYS A 14 -5.86 -4.67 11.48
N GLU A 15 -6.70 -5.72 11.34
CA GLU A 15 -7.88 -5.92 12.18
C GLU A 15 -7.50 -6.08 13.65
N TRP A 16 -6.53 -6.96 13.94
CA TRP A 16 -6.10 -7.23 15.30
C TRP A 16 -5.59 -5.97 16.01
N LEU A 17 -4.81 -5.14 15.30
CA LEU A 17 -4.29 -3.89 15.85
C LEU A 17 -5.40 -2.90 16.20
N VAL A 18 -6.42 -2.76 15.34
CA VAL A 18 -7.57 -1.89 15.61
C VAL A 18 -8.38 -2.42 16.80
N ASP A 19 -8.59 -3.73 16.88
CA ASP A 19 -9.38 -4.36 17.95
C ASP A 19 -8.69 -4.31 19.32
N HIS A 20 -7.36 -4.44 19.36
CA HIS A 20 -6.62 -4.62 20.63
C HIS A 20 -5.83 -3.38 21.06
N CYS A 21 -5.55 -2.45 20.14
CA CYS A 21 -4.74 -1.26 20.40
C CYS A 21 -5.44 0.03 19.96
N TYR A 22 -6.78 0.06 19.98
CA TYR A 22 -7.57 1.21 19.52
C TYR A 22 -7.15 2.53 20.19
N ASP A 23 -7.00 2.55 21.51
CA ASP A 23 -6.67 3.77 22.27
C ASP A 23 -5.31 4.36 21.85
N ASP A 24 -4.29 3.50 21.68
CA ASP A 24 -2.97 3.91 21.20
C ASP A 24 -3.03 4.41 19.75
N MET A 25 -3.82 3.74 18.91
CA MET A 25 -4.05 4.16 17.53
C MET A 25 -4.82 5.49 17.44
N GLU A 26 -5.72 5.75 18.38
CA GLU A 26 -6.44 7.02 18.48
C GLU A 26 -5.48 8.16 18.85
N LEU A 27 -4.54 7.91 19.76
CA LEU A 27 -3.46 8.85 20.09
C LEU A 27 -2.55 9.09 18.87
N MET A 28 -2.14 8.02 18.17
CA MET A 28 -1.35 8.12 16.94
C MET A 28 -2.07 8.96 15.89
N ALA A 29 -3.38 8.76 15.72
CA ALA A 29 -4.21 9.51 14.80
C ALA A 29 -4.32 11.00 15.19
N LYS A 30 -4.41 11.30 16.48
CA LYS A 30 -4.50 12.68 16.97
C LYS A 30 -3.19 13.45 16.79
N PHE A 31 -2.05 12.83 17.05
CA PHE A 31 -0.78 13.56 17.21
C PHE A 31 0.23 13.37 16.08
N ILE A 32 0.18 12.27 15.34
CA ILE A 32 1.20 11.94 14.33
C ILE A 32 0.59 11.89 12.94
N ASP A 33 -0.46 11.07 12.74
CA ASP A 33 -1.05 10.86 11.43
C ASP A 33 -2.57 10.64 11.51
N LYS A 34 -3.30 11.71 11.19
CA LYS A 34 -4.77 11.76 11.21
C LYS A 34 -5.47 10.72 10.36
N THR A 35 -4.77 10.09 9.41
CA THR A 35 -5.31 9.09 8.51
C THR A 35 -4.90 7.66 8.86
N ALA A 36 -4.10 7.45 9.92
CA ALA A 36 -3.58 6.14 10.28
C ALA A 36 -4.67 5.09 10.51
N LEU A 37 -5.69 5.39 11.33
CA LEU A 37 -6.83 4.50 11.57
C LEU A 37 -7.59 4.18 10.28
N GLN A 38 -7.92 5.21 9.51
CA GLN A 38 -8.63 5.03 8.24
C GLN A 38 -7.85 4.13 7.27
N ARG A 39 -6.53 4.27 7.18
CA ARG A 39 -5.71 3.41 6.32
C ARG A 39 -5.72 1.96 6.79
N LEU A 40 -5.66 1.70 8.10
CA LEU A 40 -5.74 0.34 8.63
C LEU A 40 -7.09 -0.30 8.32
N GLU A 41 -8.19 0.43 8.49
CA GLU A 41 -9.54 -0.05 8.14
C GLU A 41 -9.67 -0.34 6.64
N VAL A 42 -9.16 0.57 5.79
CA VAL A 42 -9.19 0.37 4.33
C VAL A 42 -8.38 -0.87 3.96
N VAL A 43 -7.18 -1.03 4.50
CA VAL A 43 -6.30 -2.17 4.21
C VAL A 43 -6.95 -3.48 4.64
N ALA A 44 -7.52 -3.54 5.85
CA ALA A 44 -8.20 -4.73 6.38
C ALA A 44 -9.38 -5.18 5.50
N GLN A 45 -10.02 -4.26 4.77
CA GLN A 45 -11.21 -4.55 3.96
C GLN A 45 -10.92 -4.61 2.45
N SER A 46 -9.70 -4.29 2.02
CA SER A 46 -9.35 -4.15 0.60
C SER A 46 -8.78 -5.44 0.03
N LYS A 47 -9.20 -5.80 -1.18
CA LYS A 47 -8.55 -6.86 -1.95
C LYS A 47 -7.32 -6.35 -2.67
N PHE A 48 -6.22 -7.09 -2.58
CA PHE A 48 -4.94 -6.62 -3.11
C PHE A 48 -4.86 -6.96 -4.61
N PRO A 49 -4.75 -5.95 -5.49
CA PRO A 49 -4.63 -6.20 -6.91
C PRO A 49 -3.29 -6.88 -7.21
N ARG A 50 -3.32 -7.92 -8.04
CA ARG A 50 -2.12 -8.57 -8.57
C ARG A 50 -1.86 -8.02 -9.95
N VAL A 51 -0.72 -7.38 -10.14
CA VAL A 51 -0.40 -6.64 -11.37
C VAL A 51 0.84 -7.24 -12.00
N GLY A 52 0.69 -7.82 -13.20
CA GLY A 52 1.83 -8.29 -14.00
C GLY A 52 2.40 -7.22 -14.94
N GLU A 53 1.59 -6.21 -15.26
CA GLU A 53 1.84 -5.22 -16.29
C GLU A 53 2.25 -3.85 -15.71
N ALA A 54 2.83 -3.81 -14.51
CA ALA A 54 3.10 -2.57 -13.78
C ALA A 54 3.95 -1.56 -14.59
N VAL A 55 4.98 -2.05 -15.29
CA VAL A 55 5.83 -1.19 -16.13
C VAL A 55 5.05 -0.51 -17.25
N ALA A 56 4.17 -1.24 -17.94
CA ALA A 56 3.36 -0.66 -19.02
C ALA A 56 2.40 0.43 -18.50
N ILE A 57 1.82 0.22 -17.32
CA ILE A 57 0.97 1.21 -16.65
C ILE A 57 1.78 2.47 -16.31
N LEU A 58 3.02 2.28 -15.80
CA LEU A 58 3.90 3.38 -15.44
C LEU A 58 4.41 4.14 -16.68
N GLU A 59 4.69 3.46 -17.80
CA GLU A 59 5.08 4.10 -19.06
C GLU A 59 3.94 4.98 -19.62
N GLU A 60 2.69 4.54 -19.51
CA GLU A 60 1.52 5.35 -19.87
C GLU A 60 1.37 6.56 -18.93
N ALA A 61 1.53 6.35 -17.62
CA ALA A 61 1.51 7.43 -16.64
C ALA A 61 2.64 8.45 -16.86
N ALA A 62 3.81 8.01 -17.35
CA ALA A 62 4.97 8.87 -17.63
C ALA A 62 4.71 9.90 -18.74
N LYS A 63 3.64 9.72 -19.54
CA LYS A 63 3.21 10.70 -20.55
C LYS A 63 2.60 11.96 -19.94
N VAL A 64 2.08 11.86 -18.71
CA VAL A 64 1.39 12.96 -18.01
C VAL A 64 2.07 13.34 -16.69
N LYS A 65 2.75 12.40 -16.03
CA LYS A 65 3.52 12.58 -14.80
C LYS A 65 5.00 12.47 -15.12
N LYS A 66 5.82 13.38 -14.59
CA LYS A 66 7.28 13.27 -14.69
C LYS A 66 7.80 12.47 -13.50
N PHE A 67 8.48 11.36 -13.77
CA PHE A 67 9.24 10.59 -12.79
C PHE A 67 10.70 11.07 -12.73
N GLU A 68 11.33 10.94 -11.58
CA GLU A 68 12.76 11.27 -11.41
C GLU A 68 13.65 10.16 -11.98
N ASN A 69 13.25 8.91 -11.78
CA ASN A 69 13.88 7.71 -12.30
C ASN A 69 13.22 7.26 -13.60
N LYS A 70 13.99 6.52 -14.39
CA LYS A 70 13.51 5.98 -15.66
C LYS A 70 12.51 4.84 -15.38
N VAL A 71 11.43 4.82 -16.13
CA VAL A 71 10.52 3.67 -16.21
C VAL A 71 10.88 2.89 -17.47
N GLU A 72 11.38 1.66 -17.31
CA GLU A 72 11.62 0.74 -18.43
C GLU A 72 11.55 -0.71 -17.99
N TRP A 73 11.30 -1.62 -18.93
CA TRP A 73 11.29 -3.05 -18.65
C TRP A 73 12.72 -3.57 -18.43
N GLY A 74 12.88 -4.43 -17.41
CA GLY A 74 14.17 -5.07 -17.09
C GLY A 74 15.02 -4.30 -16.07
N ILE A 75 14.53 -3.18 -15.53
CA ILE A 75 15.07 -2.54 -14.33
C ILE A 75 14.10 -2.70 -13.17
N ASP A 76 14.62 -2.59 -11.96
CA ASP A 76 13.81 -2.60 -10.74
C ASP A 76 13.00 -1.30 -10.61
N LEU A 77 11.84 -1.37 -9.94
CA LEU A 77 11.02 -0.19 -9.71
C LEU A 77 11.63 0.67 -8.59
N ALA A 78 11.77 1.98 -8.84
CA ALA A 78 12.12 2.92 -7.81
C ALA A 78 10.93 3.15 -6.85
N SER A 79 11.21 3.57 -5.61
CA SER A 79 10.16 3.81 -4.61
C SER A 79 9.13 4.89 -5.00
N GLU A 80 9.44 5.77 -5.97
CA GLU A 80 8.46 6.72 -6.51
C GLU A 80 7.48 6.08 -7.51
N HIS A 81 7.87 4.96 -8.13
CA HIS A 81 7.03 4.19 -9.04
C HIS A 81 6.01 3.34 -8.27
N GLU A 82 6.37 2.93 -7.05
CA GLU A 82 5.51 2.15 -6.14
C GLU A 82 4.50 3.01 -5.36
N ARG A 83 4.72 4.33 -5.28
CA ARG A 83 3.89 5.30 -4.54
C ARG A 83 2.92 6.07 -5.43
#